data_AF-A0A957E0R0-F1
#
_entry.id   AF-A0A957E0R0-F1
#
_cell.length_a   1.000
_cell.length_b   1.000
_cell.length_c   1.000
_cell.angle_alpha   90.00
_cell.angle_beta   90.00
_cell.angle_gamma   90.00
#
_symmetry.space_group_name_H-M   'P 1'
#
loop_
_entity.id
_entity.type
_entity.pdbx_description
1 polymer ?
#
loop_
_entity_poly.entity_id
_entity_poly.type
_entity_poly.pdbx_seq_one_letter_code
_entity_poly.pdbx_strand_id
1 'polypeptide(L)'
;MTSNLLQTKLYVPRLRPSFVPRPFLIEKLNRGLHRKLTLISAPAGFGKTTLVSEWIAEEKRPFALLSLDEGDSDLARFLAYFIAALQTVEPSLGQGVLGMLKSPQFPPIESVLTTLINEIAAITQEFALVLDDYHVVNTPSIDQALTFLLAHLPLQMHLVITTREDPNLPLARLRVRGQLTELRIADLRFTRDEAASFLRQMTGLDLSEQNIAALETRTEGWIAGLQMAALSMRGHQDDAASFIQSFSGSHHFVLDYLVEEVLQQQSASVQKFMLQTAVLNQLTGSLCNALTGADDSQEILESLERANLFLVPLDKERRWYRYHHLFADLLRQRL
;
A
#
# COMPACT_ATOMS: atom_id res chain seq x y z
N MET A 1 -4.10 6.57 34.39
CA MET A 1 -4.18 7.42 33.18
C MET A 1 -4.38 6.52 31.98
N THR A 2 -5.47 6.71 31.26
CA THR A 2 -5.71 6.13 29.93
C THR A 2 -4.51 6.43 29.05
N SER A 3 -3.97 5.44 28.34
CA SER A 3 -2.99 5.68 27.29
C SER A 3 -3.63 6.69 26.33
N ASN A 4 -2.98 7.84 26.13
CA ASN A 4 -3.50 8.92 25.31
C ASN A 4 -3.37 8.51 23.83
N LEU A 5 -4.28 7.64 23.38
CA LEU A 5 -4.34 7.11 22.04
C LEU A 5 -5.22 8.02 21.17
N LEU A 6 -4.75 8.32 19.96
CA LEU A 6 -5.47 9.09 18.97
C LEU A 6 -6.59 8.24 18.35
N GLN A 7 -7.83 8.52 18.73
CA GLN A 7 -9.01 7.76 18.29
C GLN A 7 -9.23 7.82 16.77
N THR A 8 -8.81 8.91 16.12
CA THR A 8 -8.94 9.08 14.66
C THR A 8 -8.17 8.03 13.86
N LYS A 9 -7.16 7.38 14.46
CA LYS A 9 -6.43 6.28 13.83
C LYS A 9 -7.23 4.98 13.74
N LEU A 10 -8.35 4.91 14.47
CA LEU A 10 -9.21 3.74 14.51
C LEU A 10 -10.45 3.89 13.59
N TYR A 11 -10.58 5.04 12.92
CA TYR A 11 -11.76 5.36 12.13
C TYR A 11 -11.57 5.03 10.66
N VAL A 12 -12.58 4.40 10.07
CA VAL A 12 -12.63 4.12 8.63
C VAL A 12 -12.66 5.44 7.86
N PRO A 13 -11.70 5.68 6.95
CA PRO A 13 -11.72 6.86 6.10
C PRO A 13 -13.01 6.92 5.28
N ARG A 14 -13.58 8.11 5.15
CA ARG A 14 -14.79 8.30 4.34
C ARG A 14 -14.48 8.14 2.86
N LEU A 15 -15.29 7.34 2.17
CA LEU A 15 -15.27 7.28 0.71
C LEU A 15 -15.62 8.65 0.13
N ARG A 16 -14.82 9.08 -0.85
CA ARG A 16 -15.07 10.32 -1.58
C ARG A 16 -16.23 10.11 -2.56
N PRO A 17 -17.06 11.13 -2.86
CA PRO A 17 -18.16 10.97 -3.82
C PRO A 17 -17.74 10.48 -5.21
N SER A 18 -16.52 10.77 -5.62
CA SER A 18 -15.94 10.39 -6.92
C SER A 18 -15.12 9.09 -6.87
N PHE A 19 -15.39 8.20 -5.91
CA PHE A 19 -14.78 6.88 -5.91
C PHE A 19 -15.38 6.01 -7.01
N VAL A 20 -14.54 5.18 -7.63
CA VAL A 20 -14.98 4.20 -8.63
C VAL A 20 -15.06 2.83 -7.96
N PRO A 21 -16.24 2.18 -7.92
CA PRO A 21 -16.39 0.86 -7.34
C PRO A 21 -15.50 -0.19 -8.00
N ARG A 22 -14.97 -1.13 -7.21
CA ARG A 22 -14.05 -2.20 -7.64
C ARG A 22 -14.64 -3.59 -7.33
N PRO A 23 -15.82 -3.95 -7.84
CA PRO A 23 -16.57 -5.13 -7.40
C PRO A 23 -15.79 -6.46 -7.53
N PHE A 24 -14.96 -6.60 -8.57
CA PHE A 24 -14.12 -7.79 -8.75
C PHE A 24 -13.03 -7.92 -7.68
N LEU A 25 -12.46 -6.79 -7.22
CA LEU A 25 -11.48 -6.79 -6.13
C LEU A 25 -12.18 -7.07 -4.80
N ILE A 26 -13.35 -6.49 -4.56
CA ILE A 26 -14.17 -6.79 -3.37
C ILE A 26 -14.52 -8.28 -3.32
N GLU A 27 -14.95 -8.87 -4.43
CA GLU A 27 -15.22 -10.30 -4.50
C GLU A 27 -13.98 -11.14 -4.18
N LYS A 28 -12.81 -10.77 -4.71
CA LYS A 28 -11.53 -11.44 -4.41
C LYS A 28 -11.16 -11.33 -2.93
N LEU A 29 -11.39 -10.17 -2.30
CA LEU A 29 -11.17 -9.94 -0.87
C LEU A 29 -12.13 -10.79 -0.01
N ASN A 30 -13.42 -10.80 -0.35
CA ASN A 30 -14.44 -11.62 0.33
C ASN A 30 -14.14 -13.11 0.27
N ARG A 31 -13.76 -13.61 -0.92
CA ARG A 31 -13.27 -14.98 -1.07
C ARG A 31 -12.03 -15.24 -0.22
N GLY A 32 -11.24 -14.23 0.13
CA GLY A 32 -10.04 -14.34 0.95
C GLY A 32 -10.27 -14.39 2.46
N LEU A 33 -11.47 -14.06 2.96
CA LEU A 33 -11.75 -13.91 4.39
C LEU A 33 -11.53 -15.18 5.23
N HIS A 34 -11.63 -16.36 4.62
CA HIS A 34 -11.37 -17.64 5.29
C HIS A 34 -9.87 -17.95 5.48
N ARG A 35 -8.98 -17.12 4.93
CA ARG A 35 -7.53 -17.25 5.04
C ARG A 35 -7.01 -16.43 6.23
N LYS A 36 -5.73 -16.59 6.56
CA LYS A 36 -5.13 -15.86 7.68
C LYS A 36 -4.82 -14.40 7.36
N LEU A 37 -4.28 -14.16 6.16
CA LEU A 37 -3.77 -12.86 5.76
C LEU A 37 -4.30 -12.44 4.39
N THR A 38 -4.77 -11.21 4.29
CA THR A 38 -4.89 -10.46 3.05
C THR A 38 -3.82 -9.38 3.01
N LEU A 39 -2.99 -9.39 1.97
CA LEU A 39 -1.95 -8.38 1.73
C LEU A 39 -2.32 -7.54 0.51
N ILE A 40 -2.47 -6.24 0.71
CA ILE A 40 -2.68 -5.24 -0.34
C ILE A 40 -1.39 -4.41 -0.45
N SER A 41 -0.54 -4.77 -1.41
CA SER A 41 0.82 -4.21 -1.56
C SER A 41 0.97 -3.52 -2.91
N ALA A 42 1.16 -2.21 -2.87
CA ALA A 42 1.38 -1.35 -4.04
C ALA A 42 1.92 0.02 -3.61
N PRO A 43 2.55 0.79 -4.52
CA PRO A 43 3.04 2.13 -4.22
C PRO A 43 1.93 3.08 -3.73
N ALA A 44 2.36 4.27 -3.31
CA ALA A 44 1.46 5.36 -3.02
C ALA A 44 0.55 5.70 -4.22
N GLY A 45 -0.70 6.07 -3.95
CA GLY A 45 -1.63 6.52 -5.00
C GLY A 45 -2.30 5.42 -5.83
N PHE A 46 -2.17 4.13 -5.47
CA PHE A 46 -2.91 3.02 -6.09
C PHE A 46 -4.26 2.70 -5.41
N GLY A 47 -4.74 3.55 -4.50
CA GLY A 47 -6.09 3.44 -3.92
C GLY A 47 -6.27 2.33 -2.88
N LYS A 48 -5.20 1.83 -2.25
CA LYS A 48 -5.25 0.77 -1.22
C LYS A 48 -6.26 1.07 -0.10
N THR A 49 -6.12 2.22 0.57
CA THR A 49 -7.00 2.67 1.65
C THR A 49 -8.44 2.89 1.16
N THR A 50 -8.62 3.39 -0.07
CA THR A 50 -9.95 3.56 -0.68
C THR A 50 -10.63 2.21 -0.91
N LEU A 51 -9.90 1.22 -1.43
CA LEU A 51 -10.42 -0.14 -1.62
C LEU A 51 -10.80 -0.79 -0.29
N VAL A 52 -9.99 -0.61 0.75
CA VAL A 52 -10.34 -1.12 2.08
C VAL A 52 -11.58 -0.42 2.65
N SER A 53 -11.69 0.90 2.47
CA SER A 53 -12.86 1.65 2.92
C SER A 53 -14.14 1.22 2.19
N GLU A 54 -14.03 0.94 0.89
CA GLU A 54 -15.11 0.36 0.07
C GLU A 54 -15.50 -1.01 0.61
N TRP A 55 -14.51 -1.87 0.85
CA TRP A 55 -14.73 -3.21 1.36
C TRP A 55 -15.45 -3.21 2.71
N ILE A 56 -15.01 -2.36 3.65
CA ILE A 56 -15.65 -2.23 4.97
C ILE A 56 -17.09 -1.71 4.84
N ALA A 57 -17.37 -0.84 3.87
CA ALA A 57 -18.70 -0.29 3.67
C ALA A 57 -19.71 -1.31 3.10
N GLU A 58 -19.24 -2.28 2.31
CA GLU A 58 -20.07 -3.30 1.68
C GLU A 58 -20.22 -4.59 2.50
N GLU A 59 -19.21 -4.93 3.28
CA GLU A 59 -19.16 -6.19 4.03
C GLU A 59 -19.87 -6.06 5.39
N LYS A 60 -20.65 -7.08 5.76
CA LYS A 60 -21.43 -7.07 7.02
C LYS A 60 -20.61 -7.50 8.23
N ARG A 61 -19.50 -8.20 8.00
CA ARG A 61 -18.56 -8.61 9.05
C ARG A 61 -18.01 -7.38 9.80
N PRO A 62 -17.82 -7.44 11.13
CA PRO A 62 -17.13 -6.39 11.86
C PRO A 62 -15.67 -6.21 11.40
N PHE A 63 -15.25 -4.96 11.23
CA PHE A 63 -13.86 -4.58 10.97
C PHE A 63 -13.33 -3.71 12.11
N ALA A 64 -12.17 -4.09 12.62
CA ALA A 64 -11.28 -3.21 13.36
C ALA A 64 -10.29 -2.57 12.38
N LEU A 65 -10.06 -1.27 12.46
CA LEU A 65 -9.06 -0.57 11.65
C LEU A 65 -8.01 0.07 12.55
N LEU A 66 -6.77 0.00 12.13
CA LEU A 66 -5.66 0.76 12.69
C LEU A 66 -4.85 1.38 11.55
N SER A 67 -4.95 2.70 11.40
CA SER A 67 -4.04 3.49 10.56
C SER A 67 -2.74 3.74 11.33
N LEU A 68 -1.62 3.31 10.76
CA LEU A 68 -0.30 3.41 11.38
C LEU A 68 0.38 4.72 11.00
N ASP A 69 1.24 5.22 11.89
CA ASP A 69 2.16 6.32 11.59
C ASP A 69 3.57 6.01 12.12
N GLU A 70 4.56 6.80 11.72
CA GLU A 70 5.99 6.60 12.11
C GLU A 70 6.17 6.50 13.63
N GLY A 71 5.31 7.19 14.39
CA GLY A 71 5.33 7.21 15.84
C GLY A 71 4.97 5.87 16.49
N ASP A 72 4.40 4.92 15.75
CA ASP A 72 4.01 3.60 16.27
C ASP A 72 5.09 2.52 16.10
N SER A 73 6.31 2.90 15.71
CA SER A 73 7.45 1.97 15.60
C SER A 73 7.89 1.38 16.96
N ASP A 74 7.43 1.96 18.07
CA ASP A 74 7.58 1.38 19.41
C ASP A 74 6.58 0.23 19.62
N LEU A 75 7.10 -0.96 19.98
CA LEU A 75 6.30 -2.18 20.12
C LEU A 75 5.17 -2.04 21.16
N ALA A 76 5.43 -1.39 22.30
CA ALA A 76 4.42 -1.25 23.34
C ALA A 76 3.29 -0.31 22.89
N ARG A 77 3.63 0.79 22.22
CA ARG A 77 2.66 1.70 21.60
C ARG A 77 1.88 1.02 20.48
N PHE A 78 2.54 0.29 19.59
CA PHE A 78 1.90 -0.49 18.53
C PHE A 78 0.86 -1.43 19.12
N LEU A 79 1.23 -2.22 20.13
CA LEU A 79 0.32 -3.15 20.79
C LEU A 79 -0.84 -2.44 21.51
N ALA A 80 -0.60 -1.26 22.09
CA ALA A 80 -1.66 -0.46 22.70
C ALA A 80 -2.71 -0.02 21.67
N TYR A 81 -2.28 0.45 20.49
CA TYR A 81 -3.20 0.77 19.39
C TYR A 81 -3.85 -0.46 18.78
N PHE A 82 -3.11 -1.56 18.63
CA PHE A 82 -3.62 -2.83 18.13
C PHE A 82 -4.76 -3.35 19.01
N ILE A 83 -4.57 -3.34 20.33
CA ILE A 83 -5.62 -3.70 21.29
C ILE A 83 -6.77 -2.70 21.24
N ALA A 84 -6.50 -1.40 21.17
CA ALA A 84 -7.56 -0.39 21.06
C ALA A 84 -8.41 -0.56 19.78
N ALA A 85 -7.80 -0.96 18.67
CA ALA A 85 -8.52 -1.30 17.43
C ALA A 85 -9.41 -2.53 17.64
N LEU A 86 -8.90 -3.60 18.25
CA LEU A 86 -9.68 -4.79 18.58
C LEU A 86 -10.84 -4.50 19.55
N GLN A 87 -10.66 -3.56 20.48
CA GLN A 87 -11.70 -3.11 21.41
C GLN A 87 -12.89 -2.43 20.73
N THR A 88 -12.76 -2.02 19.45
CA THR A 88 -13.90 -1.53 18.67
C THR A 88 -14.86 -2.66 18.26
N VAL A 89 -14.37 -3.91 18.24
CA VAL A 89 -15.16 -5.12 17.96
C VAL A 89 -15.62 -5.79 19.25
N GLU A 90 -14.72 -5.93 20.23
CA GLU A 90 -15.00 -6.54 21.54
C GLU A 90 -14.39 -5.68 22.67
N PRO A 91 -15.19 -4.87 23.39
CA PRO A 91 -14.69 -3.89 24.36
C PRO A 91 -13.87 -4.48 25.51
N SER A 92 -14.05 -5.76 25.84
CA SER A 92 -13.32 -6.43 26.93
C SER A 92 -11.94 -6.95 26.52
N LEU A 93 -11.62 -6.96 25.22
CA LEU A 93 -10.40 -7.55 24.69
C LEU A 93 -9.16 -6.77 25.13
N GLY A 94 -8.13 -7.50 25.56
CA GLY A 94 -6.78 -7.00 25.83
C GLY A 94 -6.66 -6.18 27.11
N GLN A 95 -7.66 -6.16 28.00
CA GLN A 95 -7.57 -5.39 29.25
C GLN A 95 -6.43 -5.87 30.15
N GLY A 96 -6.22 -7.19 30.27
CA GLY A 96 -5.10 -7.77 31.01
C GLY A 96 -3.76 -7.42 30.37
N VAL A 97 -3.71 -7.47 29.03
CA VAL A 97 -2.51 -7.16 28.23
C VAL A 97 -2.12 -5.69 28.36
N LEU A 98 -3.06 -4.75 28.30
CA LEU A 98 -2.81 -3.32 28.52
C LEU A 98 -2.21 -3.02 29.90
N GLY A 99 -2.53 -3.84 30.91
CA GLY A 99 -1.87 -3.78 32.21
C GLY A 99 -0.40 -4.19 32.15
N MET A 100 -0.08 -5.24 31.38
CA MET A 100 1.29 -5.72 31.17
C MET A 100 2.16 -4.70 30.43
N LEU A 101 1.61 -4.00 29.43
CA LEU A 101 2.35 -2.98 28.66
C LEU A 101 2.81 -1.78 29.51
N LYS A 102 2.17 -1.56 30.67
CA LYS A 102 2.51 -0.49 31.61
C LYS A 102 3.50 -0.92 32.70
N SER A 103 3.87 -2.20 32.71
CA SER A 103 4.81 -2.75 33.69
C SER A 103 6.23 -2.24 33.42
N PRO A 104 7.00 -1.86 34.46
CA PRO A 104 8.41 -1.48 34.29
C PRO A 104 9.29 -2.63 33.78
N GLN A 105 8.86 -3.88 33.96
CA GLN A 105 9.43 -5.04 33.27
C GLN A 105 8.42 -5.52 32.23
N PHE A 106 8.72 -5.24 30.97
CA PHE A 106 7.94 -5.70 29.83
C PHE A 106 8.08 -7.23 29.71
N PRO A 107 6.97 -8.01 29.81
CA PRO A 107 7.06 -9.46 29.66
C PRO A 107 7.55 -9.85 28.26
N PRO A 108 8.03 -11.09 28.07
CA PRO A 108 8.33 -11.60 26.73
C PRO A 108 7.13 -11.42 25.80
N ILE A 109 7.36 -10.91 24.61
CA ILE A 109 6.31 -10.58 23.63
C ILE A 109 5.41 -11.78 23.33
N GLU A 110 5.96 -12.99 23.29
CA GLU A 110 5.20 -14.22 23.07
C GLU A 110 4.16 -14.47 24.17
N SER A 111 4.46 -14.16 25.43
CA SER A 111 3.51 -14.31 26.54
C SER A 111 2.37 -13.29 26.45
N VAL A 112 2.70 -12.06 26.06
CA VAL A 112 1.75 -10.96 25.82
C VAL A 112 0.80 -11.36 24.69
N LEU A 113 1.35 -11.83 23.56
CA LEU A 113 0.58 -12.25 22.39
C LEU A 113 -0.22 -13.53 22.66
N THR A 114 0.31 -14.49 23.41
CA THR A 114 -0.42 -15.72 23.78
C THR A 114 -1.68 -15.39 24.56
N THR A 115 -1.60 -14.45 25.51
CA THR A 115 -2.76 -13.97 26.26
C THR A 115 -3.79 -13.36 25.31
N LEU A 116 -3.34 -12.45 24.43
CA LEU A 116 -4.21 -11.79 23.44
C LEU A 116 -4.87 -12.78 22.48
N ILE A 117 -4.11 -13.76 21.97
CA ILE A 117 -4.60 -14.80 21.05
C ILE A 117 -5.69 -15.64 21.72
N ASN A 118 -5.50 -16.02 22.98
CA ASN A 118 -6.50 -16.79 23.72
C ASN A 118 -7.80 -15.99 23.93
N GLU A 119 -7.70 -14.69 24.21
CA GLU A 119 -8.87 -13.80 24.29
C GLU A 119 -9.58 -13.67 22.94
N ILE A 120 -8.84 -13.50 21.84
CA ILE A 120 -9.42 -13.46 20.48
C ILE A 120 -10.11 -14.79 20.14
N ALA A 121 -9.52 -15.92 20.49
CA ALA A 121 -10.08 -17.25 20.23
C ALA A 121 -11.41 -17.50 20.98
N ALA A 122 -11.66 -16.77 22.08
CA ALA A 122 -12.90 -16.85 22.84
C ALA A 122 -14.04 -16.00 22.25
N ILE A 123 -13.76 -15.13 21.28
CA ILE A 123 -14.79 -14.37 20.56
C ILE A 123 -15.66 -15.35 19.74
N THR A 124 -16.97 -15.10 19.70
CA THR A 124 -17.91 -15.96 18.97
C THR A 124 -18.14 -15.51 17.52
N GLN A 125 -18.06 -14.20 17.26
CA GLN A 125 -18.22 -13.62 15.93
C GLN A 125 -16.88 -13.57 15.19
N GLU A 126 -16.89 -13.87 13.90
CA GLU A 126 -15.73 -13.64 13.06
C GLU A 126 -15.60 -12.15 12.70
N PHE A 127 -14.37 -11.64 12.67
CA PHE A 127 -14.08 -10.23 12.36
C PHE A 127 -12.77 -10.11 11.57
N ALA A 128 -12.48 -8.93 11.04
CA ALA A 128 -11.21 -8.62 10.40
C ALA A 128 -10.52 -7.45 11.10
N LEU A 129 -9.19 -7.50 11.20
CA LEU A 129 -8.37 -6.37 11.61
C LEU A 129 -7.56 -5.88 10.42
N VAL A 130 -7.68 -4.60 10.12
CA VAL A 130 -6.90 -3.90 9.10
C VAL A 130 -5.78 -3.12 9.77
N LEU A 131 -4.55 -3.37 9.31
CA LEU A 131 -3.40 -2.53 9.54
C LEU A 131 -3.14 -1.73 8.26
N ASP A 132 -3.52 -0.46 8.27
CA ASP A 132 -3.34 0.44 7.13
C ASP A 132 -1.99 1.14 7.23
N ASP A 133 -1.28 1.21 6.09
CA ASP A 133 0.04 1.81 5.94
C ASP A 133 1.18 1.13 6.74
N TYR A 134 1.18 -0.20 6.81
CA TYR A 134 2.17 -0.97 7.61
C TYR A 134 3.66 -0.66 7.35
N HIS A 135 4.04 -0.29 6.13
CA HIS A 135 5.40 0.17 5.81
C HIS A 135 5.96 1.28 6.74
N VAL A 136 5.12 2.09 7.38
CA VAL A 136 5.59 3.17 8.28
C VAL A 136 6.12 2.66 9.62
N VAL A 137 5.84 1.41 9.98
CA VAL A 137 6.30 0.76 11.23
C VAL A 137 7.27 -0.39 10.96
N ASN A 138 8.13 -0.22 9.94
CA ASN A 138 9.11 -1.21 9.50
C ASN A 138 10.20 -1.45 10.58
N THR A 139 9.86 -2.27 11.57
CA THR A 139 10.74 -2.63 12.69
C THR A 139 10.72 -4.14 12.93
N PRO A 140 11.89 -4.77 13.16
CA PRO A 140 11.96 -6.22 13.35
C PRO A 140 11.12 -6.75 14.51
N SER A 141 10.92 -5.96 15.56
CA SER A 141 10.11 -6.34 16.73
C SER A 141 8.62 -6.48 16.39
N ILE A 142 8.07 -5.57 15.58
CA ILE A 142 6.68 -5.63 15.12
C ILE A 142 6.49 -6.78 14.11
N ASP A 143 7.44 -6.97 13.19
CA ASP A 143 7.42 -8.10 12.25
C ASP A 143 7.45 -9.45 12.97
N GLN A 144 8.27 -9.59 14.02
CA GLN A 144 8.31 -10.78 14.88
C GLN A 144 6.98 -11.00 15.59
N ALA A 145 6.38 -9.94 16.14
CA ALA A 145 5.09 -10.01 16.81
C ALA A 145 3.97 -10.46 15.85
N LEU A 146 3.88 -9.87 14.65
CA LEU A 146 2.91 -10.27 13.64
C LEU A 146 3.18 -11.66 13.07
N THR A 147 4.44 -12.06 12.94
CA THR A 147 4.80 -13.43 12.53
C THR A 147 4.31 -14.45 13.56
N PHE A 148 4.50 -14.18 14.85
CA PHE A 148 4.00 -15.02 15.93
C PHE A 148 2.46 -15.07 15.94
N LEU A 149 1.81 -13.92 15.77
CA LEU A 149 0.35 -13.82 15.65
C LEU A 149 -0.16 -14.64 14.47
N LEU A 150 0.41 -14.49 13.27
CA LEU A 150 -0.01 -15.22 12.07
C LEU A 150 0.18 -16.73 12.22
N ALA A 151 1.24 -17.18 12.91
CA ALA A 151 1.44 -18.59 13.20
C ALA A 151 0.27 -19.18 14.01
N HIS A 152 -0.28 -18.42 14.95
CA HIS A 152 -1.30 -18.86 15.91
C HIS A 152 -2.68 -18.17 15.73
N LEU A 153 -2.89 -17.47 14.62
CA LEU A 153 -4.08 -16.65 14.38
C LEU A 153 -5.36 -17.50 14.50
N PRO A 154 -6.27 -17.19 15.43
CA PRO A 154 -7.55 -17.89 15.57
C PRO A 154 -8.42 -17.75 14.32
N LEU A 155 -9.31 -18.71 14.08
CA LEU A 155 -10.21 -18.71 12.91
C LEU A 155 -11.20 -17.53 12.92
N GLN A 156 -11.46 -16.98 14.09
CA GLN A 156 -12.35 -15.84 14.29
C GLN A 156 -11.78 -14.53 13.74
N MET A 157 -10.47 -14.44 13.54
CA MET A 157 -9.80 -13.22 13.14
C MET A 157 -9.13 -13.38 11.79
N HIS A 158 -9.43 -12.45 10.89
CA HIS A 158 -8.71 -12.28 9.63
C HIS A 158 -7.81 -11.04 9.70
N LEU A 159 -6.53 -11.16 9.33
CA LEU A 159 -5.62 -10.01 9.27
C LEU A 159 -5.56 -9.44 7.86
N VAL A 160 -5.69 -8.12 7.74
CA VAL A 160 -5.55 -7.37 6.49
C VAL A 160 -4.40 -6.38 6.68
N ILE A 161 -3.46 -6.36 5.75
CA ILE A 161 -2.34 -5.41 5.74
C ILE A 161 -2.37 -4.63 4.43
N THR A 162 -2.41 -3.30 4.52
CA THR A 162 -2.05 -2.44 3.40
C THR A 162 -0.63 -1.92 3.59
N THR A 163 0.14 -1.85 2.51
CA THR A 163 1.54 -1.47 2.59
C THR A 163 2.05 -0.93 1.26
N ARG A 164 3.12 -0.13 1.29
CA ARG A 164 3.86 0.31 0.11
C ARG A 164 4.93 -0.68 -0.32
N GLU A 165 5.41 -1.53 0.58
CA GLU A 165 6.46 -2.52 0.33
C GLU A 165 6.13 -3.85 1.00
N ASP A 166 6.75 -4.94 0.54
CA ASP A 166 6.48 -6.25 1.16
C ASP A 166 7.04 -6.31 2.58
N PRO A 167 6.19 -6.61 3.58
CA PRO A 167 6.63 -6.69 4.96
C PRO A 167 7.51 -7.92 5.14
N ASN A 168 8.41 -7.89 6.13
CA ASN A 168 9.29 -9.01 6.46
C ASN A 168 8.54 -10.12 7.22
N LEU A 169 7.49 -10.64 6.60
CA LEU A 169 6.64 -11.73 7.05
C LEU A 169 6.90 -12.97 6.20
N PRO A 170 6.58 -14.18 6.69
CA PRO A 170 6.78 -15.42 5.94
C PRO A 170 5.73 -15.62 4.82
N LEU A 171 5.60 -14.65 3.90
CA LEU A 171 4.58 -14.60 2.84
C LEU A 171 4.62 -15.84 1.94
N ALA A 172 5.81 -16.30 1.56
CA ALA A 172 5.97 -17.51 0.73
C ALA A 172 5.38 -18.76 1.41
N ARG A 173 5.57 -18.89 2.74
CA ARG A 173 5.02 -20.01 3.51
C ARG A 173 3.50 -19.93 3.59
N LEU A 174 2.93 -18.74 3.80
CA LEU A 174 1.49 -18.53 3.83
C LEU A 174 0.86 -18.82 2.45
N ARG A 175 1.54 -18.42 1.36
CA ARG A 175 1.12 -18.69 -0.02
C ARG A 175 1.00 -20.18 -0.31
N VAL A 176 2.04 -20.96 0.01
CA VAL A 176 2.04 -22.44 -0.21
C VAL A 176 0.95 -23.13 0.62
N ARG A 177 0.63 -22.60 1.81
CA ARG A 177 -0.43 -23.14 2.67
C ARG A 177 -1.85 -22.70 2.28
N GLY A 178 -2.02 -21.89 1.23
CA GLY A 178 -3.32 -21.32 0.88
C GLY A 178 -3.86 -20.34 1.93
N GLN A 179 -3.00 -19.77 2.78
CA GLN A 179 -3.35 -18.89 3.89
C GLN A 179 -3.20 -17.39 3.56
N LEU A 180 -2.89 -17.06 2.31
CA LEU A 180 -2.63 -15.69 1.84
C LEU A 180 -3.53 -15.33 0.64
N THR A 181 -4.16 -14.17 0.71
CA THR A 181 -4.75 -13.47 -0.44
C THR A 181 -3.89 -12.24 -0.75
N GLU A 182 -3.55 -12.03 -2.02
CA GLU A 182 -2.71 -10.90 -2.43
C GLU A 182 -3.40 -10.06 -3.50
N LEU A 183 -3.40 -8.75 -3.27
CA LEU A 183 -3.66 -7.73 -4.29
C LEU A 183 -2.38 -6.96 -4.51
N ARG A 184 -1.87 -7.02 -5.74
CA ARG A 184 -0.62 -6.36 -6.14
C ARG A 184 -0.92 -5.19 -7.07
N ILE A 185 0.13 -4.48 -7.49
CA ILE A 185 0.01 -3.36 -8.44
C ILE A 185 -0.88 -3.76 -9.63
N ALA A 186 -0.65 -4.92 -10.26
CA ALA A 186 -1.41 -5.39 -11.41
C ALA A 186 -2.92 -5.53 -11.16
N ASP A 187 -3.34 -5.90 -9.94
CA ASP A 187 -4.76 -5.97 -9.57
C ASP A 187 -5.34 -4.56 -9.32
N LEU A 188 -4.53 -3.66 -8.74
CA LEU A 188 -5.00 -2.37 -8.24
C LEU A 188 -5.05 -1.27 -9.30
N ARG A 189 -4.30 -1.40 -10.41
CA ARG A 189 -4.37 -0.45 -11.53
C ARG A 189 -5.81 -0.31 -11.98
N PHE A 190 -6.21 0.90 -12.34
CA PHE A 190 -7.48 1.07 -13.02
C PHE A 190 -7.44 0.40 -14.38
N THR A 191 -8.48 -0.36 -14.66
CA THR A 191 -8.83 -0.74 -16.03
C THR A 191 -9.21 0.51 -16.83
N ARG A 192 -9.26 0.37 -18.16
CA ARG A 192 -9.70 1.46 -19.03
C ARG A 192 -11.09 1.99 -18.65
N ASP A 193 -12.02 1.11 -18.32
CA ASP A 193 -13.40 1.49 -17.96
C ASP A 193 -13.44 2.21 -16.61
N GLU A 194 -12.66 1.75 -15.63
CA GLU A 194 -12.52 2.40 -14.33
C GLU A 194 -11.87 3.79 -14.48
N ALA A 195 -10.82 3.91 -15.30
CA ALA A 195 -10.16 5.18 -15.59
C ALA A 195 -11.10 6.16 -16.30
N ALA A 196 -11.88 5.69 -17.28
CA ALA A 196 -12.90 6.48 -17.96
C ALA A 196 -13.96 7.01 -16.98
N SER A 197 -14.50 6.13 -16.14
CA SER A 197 -15.49 6.50 -15.12
C SER A 197 -14.93 7.52 -14.14
N PHE A 198 -13.70 7.29 -13.65
CA PHE A 198 -13.02 8.21 -12.73
C PHE A 198 -12.80 9.60 -13.33
N LEU A 199 -12.28 9.66 -14.57
CA LEU A 199 -12.01 10.92 -15.25
C LEU A 199 -13.29 11.71 -15.53
N ARG A 200 -14.38 11.05 -15.97
CA ARG A 200 -15.68 11.69 -16.18
C ARG A 200 -16.21 12.31 -14.88
N GLN A 201 -16.17 11.55 -13.77
CA GLN A 201 -16.62 12.05 -12.47
C GLN A 201 -15.76 13.21 -11.94
N MET A 202 -14.44 13.16 -12.13
CA MET A 202 -13.53 14.17 -11.60
C MET A 202 -13.49 15.46 -12.41
N THR A 203 -13.59 15.37 -13.74
CA THR A 203 -13.46 16.54 -14.63
C THR A 203 -14.80 17.14 -15.03
N GLY A 204 -15.87 16.34 -15.04
CA GLY A 204 -17.14 16.71 -15.66
C GLY A 204 -17.06 16.81 -17.20
N LEU A 205 -15.97 16.34 -17.81
CA LEU A 205 -15.75 16.37 -19.25
C LEU A 205 -16.04 15.00 -19.88
N ASP A 206 -16.69 15.01 -21.04
CA ASP A 206 -16.75 13.84 -21.92
C ASP A 206 -15.48 13.78 -22.77
N LEU A 207 -14.45 13.14 -22.21
CA LEU A 207 -13.22 12.86 -22.92
C LEU A 207 -13.46 11.79 -24.00
N SER A 208 -12.86 11.97 -25.18
CA SER A 208 -12.88 10.96 -26.23
C SER A 208 -12.17 9.68 -25.77
N GLU A 209 -12.56 8.54 -26.35
CA GLU A 209 -11.90 7.25 -26.10
C GLU A 209 -10.39 7.28 -26.38
N GLN A 210 -9.96 8.08 -27.36
CA GLN A 210 -8.54 8.27 -27.68
C GLN A 210 -7.80 9.00 -26.56
N ASN A 211 -8.42 10.03 -25.98
CA ASN A 211 -7.85 10.80 -24.89
C ASN A 211 -7.78 9.98 -23.59
N ILE A 212 -8.80 9.17 -23.32
CA ILE A 212 -8.81 8.22 -22.20
C ILE A 212 -7.69 7.20 -22.37
N ALA A 213 -7.55 6.60 -23.55
CA ALA A 213 -6.49 5.65 -23.84
C ALA A 213 -5.09 6.29 -23.71
N ALA A 214 -4.92 7.53 -24.15
CA ALA A 214 -3.65 8.25 -24.00
C ALA A 214 -3.28 8.46 -22.51
N LEU A 215 -4.24 8.87 -21.67
CA LEU A 215 -4.02 9.03 -20.24
C LEU A 215 -3.75 7.67 -19.56
N GLU A 216 -4.50 6.62 -19.91
CA GLU A 216 -4.32 5.29 -19.36
C GLU A 216 -2.94 4.72 -19.72
N THR A 217 -2.49 4.87 -20.95
CA THR A 217 -1.15 4.43 -21.38
C THR A 217 -0.03 5.13 -20.60
N ARG A 218 -0.17 6.44 -20.34
CA ARG A 218 0.87 7.23 -19.65
C ARG A 218 0.87 7.03 -18.15
N THR A 219 -0.32 6.89 -17.56
CA THR A 219 -0.49 6.64 -16.12
C THR A 219 -0.38 5.17 -15.76
N GLU A 220 -0.45 4.26 -16.74
CA GLU A 220 -0.53 2.80 -16.57
C GLU A 220 -1.59 2.38 -15.54
N GLY A 221 -2.72 3.09 -15.50
CA GLY A 221 -3.80 2.88 -14.54
C GLY A 221 -3.49 3.34 -13.10
N TRP A 222 -2.44 4.14 -12.89
CA TRP A 222 -2.12 4.74 -11.61
C TRP A 222 -3.14 5.83 -11.23
N ILE A 223 -3.91 5.58 -10.17
CA ILE A 223 -5.06 6.40 -9.78
C ILE A 223 -4.64 7.83 -9.41
N ALA A 224 -3.56 8.01 -8.64
CA ALA A 224 -3.06 9.36 -8.34
C ALA A 224 -2.58 10.08 -9.60
N GLY A 225 -1.94 9.38 -10.54
CA GLY A 225 -1.59 9.91 -11.85
C GLY A 225 -2.80 10.46 -12.62
N LEU A 226 -3.88 9.68 -12.68
CA LEU A 226 -5.15 10.09 -13.28
C LEU A 226 -5.79 11.27 -12.52
N GLN A 227 -5.69 11.27 -11.19
CA GLN A 227 -6.21 12.36 -10.37
C GLN A 227 -5.46 13.67 -10.64
N MET A 228 -4.14 13.62 -10.77
CA MET A 228 -3.31 14.79 -11.10
C MET A 228 -3.59 15.29 -12.51
N ALA A 229 -3.75 14.39 -13.49
CA ALA A 229 -4.23 14.77 -14.82
C ALA A 229 -5.59 15.48 -14.76
N ALA A 230 -6.54 14.94 -13.99
CA ALA A 230 -7.86 15.53 -13.83
C ALA A 230 -7.82 16.92 -13.17
N LEU A 231 -6.98 17.12 -12.15
CA LEU A 231 -6.81 18.40 -11.48
C LEU A 231 -6.22 19.46 -12.43
N SER A 232 -5.23 19.10 -13.24
CA SER A 232 -4.63 20.00 -14.24
C SER A 232 -5.62 20.41 -15.34
N MET A 233 -6.55 19.52 -15.73
CA MET A 233 -7.54 19.78 -16.77
C MET A 233 -8.65 20.75 -16.34
N ARG A 234 -8.93 20.89 -15.04
CA ARG A 234 -10.00 21.78 -14.55
C ARG A 234 -9.78 23.26 -14.89
N GLY A 235 -8.55 23.68 -15.19
CA GLY A 235 -8.22 25.03 -15.65
C GLY A 235 -8.11 25.21 -17.18
N HIS A 236 -8.22 24.13 -17.96
CA HIS A 236 -7.97 24.11 -19.41
C HIS A 236 -9.07 23.30 -20.14
N GLN A 237 -10.35 23.57 -19.86
CA GLN A 237 -11.46 22.78 -20.40
C GLN A 237 -11.53 22.85 -21.94
N ASP A 238 -11.22 24.00 -22.53
CA ASP A 238 -11.24 24.19 -24.00
C ASP A 238 -10.07 23.50 -24.71
N ASP A 239 -8.97 23.19 -24.00
CA ASP A 239 -7.73 22.63 -24.54
C ASP A 239 -7.38 21.24 -23.98
N ALA A 240 -8.35 20.54 -23.39
CA ALA A 240 -8.12 19.26 -22.71
C ALA A 240 -7.42 18.22 -23.58
N ALA A 241 -7.71 18.17 -24.89
CA ALA A 241 -7.05 17.25 -25.81
C ALA A 241 -5.55 17.57 -25.99
N SER A 242 -5.20 18.85 -26.11
CA SER A 242 -3.81 19.31 -26.22
C SER A 242 -3.04 19.06 -24.92
N PHE A 243 -3.69 19.31 -23.78
CA PHE A 243 -3.14 18.98 -22.47
C PHE A 243 -2.84 17.49 -22.34
N ILE A 244 -3.79 16.61 -22.69
CA ILE A 244 -3.60 15.16 -22.59
C ILE A 244 -2.44 14.69 -23.48
N GLN A 245 -2.30 15.25 -24.68
CA GLN A 245 -1.17 14.94 -25.56
C GLN A 245 0.18 15.40 -25.00
N SER A 246 0.21 16.43 -24.17
CA SER A 246 1.44 16.91 -23.51
C SER A 246 1.64 16.36 -22.10
N PHE A 247 0.69 15.60 -21.54
CA PHE A 247 0.74 15.09 -20.16
C PHE A 247 1.88 14.09 -19.95
N SER A 248 2.84 14.43 -19.11
CA SER A 248 4.04 13.64 -18.82
C SER A 248 4.38 13.73 -17.32
N GLY A 249 5.42 13.02 -16.89
CA GLY A 249 5.93 13.12 -15.52
C GLY A 249 6.45 14.50 -15.12
N SER A 250 6.62 15.43 -16.08
CA SER A 250 7.12 16.79 -15.85
C SER A 250 6.03 17.82 -15.52
N HIS A 251 4.76 17.42 -15.48
CA HIS A 251 3.67 18.31 -15.06
C HIS A 251 3.73 18.57 -13.56
N HIS A 252 3.57 19.83 -13.15
CA HIS A 252 3.79 20.31 -11.78
C HIS A 252 3.23 19.39 -10.69
N PHE A 253 1.93 19.06 -10.74
CA PHE A 253 1.32 18.19 -9.71
C PHE A 253 1.91 16.77 -9.69
N VAL A 254 2.22 16.19 -10.86
CA VAL A 254 2.83 14.85 -10.97
C VAL A 254 4.25 14.86 -10.42
N LEU A 255 4.99 15.91 -10.77
CA LEU A 255 6.36 16.14 -10.33
C LEU A 255 6.42 16.27 -8.81
N ASP A 256 5.63 17.16 -8.22
CA ASP A 256 5.63 17.40 -6.77
C ASP A 256 5.33 16.12 -6.02
N TYR A 257 4.27 15.40 -6.43
CA TYR A 257 3.90 14.14 -5.79
C TYR A 257 5.01 13.10 -5.87
N LEU A 258 5.53 12.81 -7.07
CA LEU A 258 6.54 11.76 -7.23
C LEU A 258 7.87 12.13 -6.54
N VAL A 259 8.18 13.43 -6.44
CA VAL A 259 9.35 13.90 -5.71
C VAL A 259 9.17 13.70 -4.21
N GLU A 260 8.07 14.18 -3.65
CA GLU A 260 7.83 14.15 -2.20
C GLU A 260 7.53 12.73 -1.69
N GLU A 261 6.68 11.98 -2.38
CA GLU A 261 6.18 10.68 -1.92
C GLU A 261 7.05 9.49 -2.33
N VAL A 262 7.91 9.65 -3.35
CA VAL A 262 8.73 8.54 -3.87
C VAL A 262 10.21 8.87 -3.75
N LEU A 263 10.69 9.91 -4.43
CA LEU A 263 12.12 10.16 -4.59
C LEU A 263 12.79 10.63 -3.29
N GLN A 264 12.23 11.62 -2.61
CA GLN A 264 12.79 12.20 -1.38
C GLN A 264 12.74 11.25 -0.18
N GLN A 265 11.86 10.25 -0.22
CA GLN A 265 11.79 9.20 0.79
C GLN A 265 12.95 8.21 0.70
N GLN A 266 13.74 8.22 -0.40
CA GLN A 266 14.85 7.30 -0.59
C GLN A 266 16.16 7.84 -0.02
N SER A 267 17.07 6.94 0.32
CA SER A 267 18.44 7.31 0.68
C SER A 267 19.16 7.98 -0.50
N ALA A 268 20.15 8.83 -0.20
CA ALA A 268 20.89 9.56 -1.23
C ALA A 268 21.56 8.64 -2.28
N SER A 269 22.00 7.45 -1.88
CA SER A 269 22.58 6.45 -2.79
C SER A 269 21.54 5.90 -3.76
N VAL A 270 20.34 5.57 -3.27
CA VAL A 270 19.23 5.08 -4.08
C VAL A 270 18.72 6.16 -5.04
N GLN A 271 18.57 7.40 -4.56
CA GLN A 271 18.21 8.54 -5.41
C GLN A 271 19.21 8.71 -6.57
N LYS A 272 20.51 8.69 -6.26
CA LYS A 272 21.57 8.81 -7.26
C LYS A 272 21.51 7.67 -8.28
N PHE A 273 21.33 6.44 -7.83
CA PHE A 273 21.19 5.28 -8.72
C PHE A 273 20.02 5.44 -9.70
N MET A 274 18.84 5.83 -9.20
CA MET A 274 17.66 6.02 -10.04
C MET A 274 17.87 7.13 -11.07
N LEU A 275 18.46 8.26 -10.68
CA LEU A 275 18.78 9.34 -11.60
C LEU A 275 19.76 8.88 -12.69
N GLN A 276 20.89 8.28 -12.31
CA GLN A 276 21.93 7.84 -13.24
C GLN A 276 21.43 6.81 -14.27
N THR A 277 20.54 5.91 -13.86
CA THR A 277 20.03 4.84 -14.72
C THR A 277 18.78 5.24 -15.52
N ALA A 278 18.18 6.40 -15.26
CA ALA A 278 16.98 6.89 -15.96
C ALA A 278 17.19 7.18 -17.46
N VAL A 279 18.45 7.30 -17.90
CA VAL A 279 18.80 7.40 -19.32
C VAL A 279 18.45 6.13 -20.11
N LEU A 280 18.34 4.98 -19.43
CA LEU A 280 17.98 3.72 -20.04
C LEU A 280 16.46 3.60 -20.23
N ASN A 281 16.04 3.00 -21.33
CA ASN A 281 14.64 2.60 -21.54
C ASN A 281 14.33 1.23 -20.90
N GLN A 282 15.34 0.37 -20.80
CA GLN A 282 15.26 -0.93 -20.15
C GLN A 282 16.53 -1.14 -19.32
N LEU A 283 16.35 -1.66 -18.11
CA LEU A 283 17.39 -1.83 -17.12
C LEU A 283 17.67 -3.33 -16.94
N THR A 284 18.95 -3.66 -16.84
CA THR A 284 19.45 -4.95 -16.34
C THR A 284 20.58 -4.63 -15.36
N GLY A 285 20.88 -5.54 -14.42
CA GLY A 285 21.99 -5.34 -13.50
C GLY A 285 23.31 -5.00 -14.22
N SER A 286 23.62 -5.69 -15.31
CA SER A 286 24.83 -5.44 -16.11
C SER A 286 24.86 -4.06 -16.80
N LEU A 287 23.71 -3.59 -17.31
CA LEU A 287 23.64 -2.26 -17.94
C LEU A 287 23.76 -1.15 -16.91
N CYS A 288 23.13 -1.32 -15.76
CA CYS A 288 23.22 -0.37 -14.65
C CYS A 288 24.66 -0.31 -14.10
N ASN A 289 25.33 -1.45 -13.91
CA ASN A 289 26.73 -1.52 -13.49
C ASN A 289 27.64 -0.72 -14.42
N ALA A 290 27.44 -0.85 -15.74
CA ALA A 290 28.23 -0.11 -16.73
C ALA A 290 28.04 1.41 -16.65
N LEU A 291 26.89 1.90 -16.18
CA LEU A 291 26.61 3.33 -16.03
C LEU A 291 27.03 3.89 -14.66
N THR A 292 26.82 3.12 -13.60
CA THR A 292 27.06 3.56 -12.22
C THR A 292 28.51 3.35 -11.78
N GLY A 293 29.24 2.43 -12.46
CA GLY A 293 30.55 1.96 -12.04
C GLY A 293 30.52 1.08 -10.80
N ALA A 294 29.34 0.56 -10.43
CA ALA A 294 29.14 -0.36 -9.33
C ALA A 294 28.96 -1.80 -9.84
N ASP A 295 29.01 -2.79 -8.93
CA ASP A 295 28.84 -4.21 -9.27
C ASP A 295 27.55 -4.83 -8.67
N ASP A 296 26.80 -4.07 -7.88
CA ASP A 296 25.64 -4.48 -7.09
C ASP A 296 24.29 -4.05 -7.69
N SER A 297 24.25 -3.54 -8.92
CA SER A 297 23.02 -2.95 -9.48
C SER A 297 21.85 -3.92 -9.61
N GLN A 298 22.09 -5.22 -9.76
CA GLN A 298 21.00 -6.22 -9.78
C GLN A 298 20.31 -6.29 -8.41
N GLU A 299 21.08 -6.27 -7.32
CA GLU A 299 20.53 -6.27 -5.96
C GLU A 299 19.76 -4.99 -5.68
N ILE A 300 20.26 -3.85 -6.18
CA ILE A 300 19.54 -2.57 -6.10
C ILE A 300 18.22 -2.66 -6.87
N LEU A 301 18.20 -3.16 -8.11
CA LEU A 301 16.97 -3.32 -8.90
C LEU A 301 15.94 -4.22 -8.19
N GLU A 302 16.37 -5.34 -7.64
CA GLU A 302 15.50 -6.23 -6.87
C GLU A 302 14.97 -5.56 -5.59
N SER A 303 15.78 -4.74 -4.93
CA SER A 303 15.36 -3.94 -3.78
C SER A 303 14.30 -2.90 -4.17
N LEU A 304 14.52 -2.16 -5.26
CA LEU A 304 13.56 -1.21 -5.81
C LEU A 304 12.23 -1.87 -6.19
N GLU A 305 12.29 -3.07 -6.78
CA GLU A 305 11.09 -3.87 -7.09
C GLU A 305 10.33 -4.25 -5.81
N ARG A 306 11.02 -4.77 -4.79
CA ARG A 306 10.39 -5.17 -3.50
C ARG A 306 9.79 -3.98 -2.74
N ALA A 307 10.43 -2.81 -2.83
CA ALA A 307 9.97 -1.56 -2.27
C ALA A 307 8.86 -0.89 -3.11
N ASN A 308 8.46 -1.49 -4.23
CA ASN A 308 7.51 -0.93 -5.21
C ASN A 308 7.87 0.51 -5.65
N LEU A 309 9.15 0.80 -5.91
CA LEU A 309 9.62 2.14 -6.30
C LEU A 309 9.46 2.40 -7.80
N PHE A 310 8.23 2.20 -8.29
CA PHE A 310 7.85 2.45 -9.69
C PHE A 310 8.78 1.72 -10.70
N LEU A 311 9.35 0.58 -10.30
CA LEU A 311 10.11 -0.32 -11.16
C LEU A 311 9.20 -1.46 -11.62
N VAL A 312 9.13 -1.69 -12.93
CA VAL A 312 8.26 -2.67 -13.57
C VAL A 312 9.13 -3.77 -14.17
N PRO A 313 8.99 -5.04 -13.73
CA PRO A 313 9.66 -6.17 -14.38
C PRO A 313 9.07 -6.42 -15.76
N LEU A 314 9.93 -6.71 -16.73
CA LEU A 314 9.58 -6.98 -18.13
C LEU A 314 9.62 -8.47 -18.47
N ASP A 315 10.23 -9.29 -17.61
CA ASP A 315 10.31 -10.74 -17.75
C ASP A 315 9.95 -11.46 -16.45
N LYS A 316 9.78 -12.78 -16.53
CA LYS A 316 9.44 -13.61 -15.35
C LYS A 316 10.68 -13.89 -14.49
N GLU A 317 11.86 -13.88 -15.13
CA GLU A 317 13.14 -14.15 -14.51
C GLU A 317 13.72 -12.95 -13.76
N ARG A 318 13.05 -11.78 -13.79
CA ARG A 318 13.45 -10.56 -13.08
C ARG A 318 14.84 -10.07 -13.48
N ARG A 319 15.15 -10.15 -14.78
CA ARG A 319 16.42 -9.66 -15.35
C ARG A 319 16.24 -8.34 -16.06
N TRP A 320 15.08 -8.14 -16.67
CA TRP A 320 14.75 -6.93 -17.41
C TRP A 320 13.71 -6.12 -16.64
N TYR A 321 14.00 -4.83 -16.50
CA TYR A 321 13.15 -3.88 -15.82
C TYR A 321 12.96 -2.61 -16.66
N ARG A 322 11.95 -1.82 -16.31
CA ARG A 322 11.83 -0.42 -16.72
C ARG A 322 11.29 0.41 -15.57
N TYR A 323 11.61 1.69 -15.54
CA TYR A 323 10.83 2.61 -14.72
C TYR A 323 9.42 2.78 -15.32
N HIS A 324 8.45 3.04 -14.45
CA HIS A 324 7.13 3.49 -14.84
C HIS A 324 7.23 4.79 -15.66
N HIS A 325 6.40 4.97 -16.69
CA HIS A 325 6.56 6.07 -17.66
C HIS A 325 6.67 7.46 -17.01
N LEU A 326 5.71 7.84 -16.16
CA LEU A 326 5.75 9.15 -15.46
C LEU A 326 6.97 9.31 -14.54
N PHE A 327 7.43 8.22 -13.92
CA PHE A 327 8.60 8.28 -13.04
C PHE A 327 9.90 8.41 -13.84
N ALA A 328 9.99 7.73 -14.99
CA ALA A 328 11.11 7.87 -15.91
C ALA A 328 11.25 9.31 -16.43
N ASP A 329 10.13 9.93 -16.83
CA ASP A 329 10.09 11.33 -17.28
C ASP A 329 10.60 12.29 -16.20
N LEU A 330 10.15 12.11 -14.95
CA LEU A 330 10.60 12.88 -13.81
C LEU A 330 12.12 12.76 -13.62
N LEU A 331 12.63 11.53 -13.57
CA LEU A 331 14.05 11.29 -13.31
C LEU A 331 14.92 11.92 -14.40
N ARG A 332 14.49 11.85 -15.67
CA ARG A 332 15.21 12.46 -16.80
C ARG A 332 15.20 13.99 -16.78
N GLN A 333 14.15 14.60 -16.26
CA GLN A 333 14.09 16.06 -16.10
C GLN A 333 15.06 16.56 -15.02
N ARG A 334 15.43 15.68 -14.07
CA ARG A 334 16.33 15.99 -12.95
C ARG A 334 17.78 15.55 -13.15
N LEU A 335 18.08 14.88 -14.27
CA LEU A 335 19.45 14.65 -14.74
C LEU A 335 20.09 15.99 -15.15
#